data_AF-A0A397D4X8-F1
#
_entry.id   AF-A0A397D4X8-F1
#
_cell.length_a   1.000
_cell.length_b   1.000
_cell.length_c   1.000
_cell.angle_alpha   90.00
_cell.angle_beta   90.00
_cell.angle_gamma   90.00
#
_symmetry.space_group_name_H-M   'P 1'
#
loop_
_entity.id
_entity.type
_entity.pdbx_description
1 polymer ?
#
loop_
_entity_poly.entity_id
_entity_poly.type
_entity_poly.pdbx_seq_one_letter_code
_entity_poly.pdbx_strand_id
1 'polypeptide(L)'
;TDDLPPDTSVHTNVEDSTKTSRFCSDTGLFEWTDGQKRRAPENWRCPASTCKTMWCYWFRGDAVNQIGPFRFLTSLDVSDVNSRTLLDRGRAVMDHLIRIAIASQLAVSLEHISEMAPSEFMAVFDLSFDKFLGKTGADGTLTRDGFEKLRADQVMYDMYGSVYEIMAREQKRKTG
;
A
#
# COMPACT_ATOMS: atom_id res chain seq x y z
N THR A 1 -62.51 -9.80 44.50
CA THR A 1 -61.83 -9.02 43.46
C THR A 1 -60.38 -8.90 43.85
N ASP A 2 -59.64 -10.02 43.83
CA ASP A 2 -59.24 -10.81 42.63
C ASP A 2 -58.38 -9.92 41.71
N ASP A 3 -57.22 -10.30 41.20
CA ASP A 3 -56.57 -11.62 41.15
C ASP A 3 -55.12 -11.37 40.68
N LEU A 4 -54.19 -12.18 41.16
CA LEU A 4 -52.94 -12.58 40.50
C LEU A 4 -53.06 -14.11 40.47
N PRO A 5 -52.59 -14.90 39.47
CA PRO A 5 -51.49 -14.69 38.49
C PRO A 5 -51.79 -15.43 37.14
N PRO A 6 -50.92 -16.18 36.40
CA PRO A 6 -49.44 -16.24 36.23
C PRO A 6 -48.93 -16.33 34.75
N ASP A 7 -47.59 -16.33 34.61
CA ASP A 7 -46.74 -16.93 33.56
C ASP A 7 -46.97 -16.66 32.06
N THR A 8 -45.96 -16.10 31.37
CA THR A 8 -45.46 -16.67 30.11
C THR A 8 -44.01 -16.29 29.79
N SER A 9 -43.16 -17.31 29.83
CA SER A 9 -42.06 -17.63 28.89
C SER A 9 -41.11 -16.54 28.37
N VAL A 10 -39.86 -16.72 28.78
CA VAL A 10 -38.63 -16.61 27.98
C VAL A 10 -38.82 -16.50 26.46
N HIS A 11 -38.22 -15.46 25.87
CA HIS A 11 -37.58 -15.55 24.56
C HIS A 11 -36.24 -14.80 24.60
N THR A 12 -35.18 -15.60 24.67
CA THR A 12 -33.83 -15.25 24.26
C THR A 12 -33.82 -14.92 22.77
N ASN A 13 -33.44 -13.71 22.39
CA ASN A 13 -32.89 -13.39 21.07
C ASN A 13 -31.48 -12.85 21.35
N VAL A 14 -30.45 -13.71 21.30
CA VAL A 14 -29.68 -14.04 20.09
C VAL A 14 -29.19 -12.77 19.40
N GLU A 15 -27.92 -12.50 19.68
CA GLU A 15 -26.92 -11.76 18.91
C GLU A 15 -27.40 -11.20 17.56
N ASP A 16 -27.28 -9.88 17.38
CA ASP A 16 -26.83 -9.38 16.08
C ASP A 16 -25.62 -8.47 16.30
N SER A 17 -24.45 -9.08 16.13
CA SER A 17 -23.18 -8.42 15.95
C SER A 17 -23.27 -7.53 14.71
N THR A 18 -23.72 -6.30 14.89
CA THR A 18 -23.43 -5.21 13.94
C THR A 18 -21.98 -4.79 14.15
N LYS A 19 -21.10 -5.65 13.64
CA LYS A 19 -19.72 -5.36 13.30
C LYS A 19 -19.75 -4.14 12.38
N THR A 20 -19.52 -2.99 12.99
CA THR A 20 -19.41 -1.68 12.39
C THR A 20 -18.57 -1.77 11.11
N SER A 21 -19.20 -1.34 10.02
CA SER A 21 -18.57 -1.00 8.75
C SER A 21 -17.68 -2.09 8.14
N ARG A 22 -18.32 -3.04 7.45
CA ARG A 22 -17.67 -3.70 6.31
C ARG A 22 -17.20 -2.59 5.38
N PHE A 23 -15.89 -2.51 5.12
CA PHE A 23 -15.36 -1.65 4.06
C PHE A 23 -16.12 -1.96 2.77
N CYS A 24 -17.07 -1.10 2.41
CA CYS A 24 -17.72 -1.16 1.11
C CYS A 24 -16.69 -0.72 0.08
N SER A 25 -16.24 -1.68 -0.71
CA SER A 25 -15.31 -1.56 -1.83
C SER A 25 -15.88 -0.77 -3.01
N ASP A 26 -16.66 0.29 -2.77
CA ASP A 26 -17.09 1.20 -3.82
C ASP A 26 -16.17 2.43 -3.80
N THR A 27 -14.91 2.20 -4.14
CA THR A 27 -14.00 3.30 -4.49
C THR A 27 -14.59 3.98 -5.72
N GLY A 28 -15.18 5.15 -5.48
CA GLY A 28 -15.92 5.94 -6.46
C GLY A 28 -15.17 6.04 -7.78
N LEU A 29 -15.79 5.52 -8.83
CA LEU A 29 -15.30 5.73 -10.18
C LEU A 29 -15.58 7.18 -10.58
N PHE A 30 -14.62 7.79 -11.26
CA PHE A 30 -14.70 9.13 -11.82
C PHE A 30 -15.10 9.05 -13.27
N GLU A 31 -16.12 9.80 -13.66
CA GLU A 31 -16.51 9.95 -15.05
C GLU A 31 -15.56 10.92 -15.75
N TRP A 32 -14.93 10.45 -16.83
CA TRP A 32 -14.04 11.25 -17.67
C TRP A 32 -14.83 11.92 -18.80
N THR A 33 -14.20 12.89 -19.47
CA THR A 33 -14.81 13.62 -20.61
C THR A 33 -15.20 12.72 -21.80
N ASP A 34 -14.62 11.53 -21.88
CA ASP A 34 -14.96 10.49 -22.88
C ASP A 34 -16.16 9.61 -22.47
N GLY A 35 -16.79 9.90 -21.32
CA GLY A 35 -17.90 9.14 -20.73
C GLY A 35 -17.48 7.83 -20.06
N GLN A 36 -16.18 7.50 -20.03
CA GLN A 36 -15.69 6.31 -19.36
C GLN A 36 -15.55 6.55 -17.86
N LYS A 37 -15.83 5.51 -17.07
CA LYS A 37 -15.65 5.53 -15.62
C LYS A 37 -14.31 4.92 -15.24
N ARG A 38 -13.47 5.66 -14.53
CA ARG A 38 -12.10 5.27 -14.17
C ARG A 38 -11.82 5.43 -12.68
N ARG A 39 -10.77 4.79 -12.17
CA ARG A 39 -10.45 4.78 -10.72
C ARG A 39 -9.73 6.02 -10.20
N ALA A 40 -9.33 6.92 -11.09
CA ALA A 40 -8.77 8.22 -10.72
C ALA A 40 -9.43 9.34 -11.55
N PRO A 41 -9.48 10.57 -11.01
CA PRO A 41 -9.90 11.74 -11.76
C PRO A 41 -9.05 11.93 -13.03
N GLU A 42 -9.65 12.48 -14.10
CA GLU A 42 -8.95 12.68 -15.38
C GLU A 42 -7.74 13.63 -15.25
N ASN A 43 -7.81 14.60 -14.34
CA ASN A 43 -6.72 15.53 -14.03
C ASN A 43 -5.75 15.01 -12.96
N TRP A 44 -5.91 13.79 -12.47
CA TRP A 44 -5.04 13.24 -11.43
C TRP A 44 -3.59 13.17 -11.91
N ARG A 45 -2.67 13.42 -10.97
CA ARG A 45 -1.23 13.31 -11.17
C ARG A 45 -0.65 12.37 -10.13
N CYS A 46 0.12 11.39 -10.59
CA CYS A 46 0.78 10.47 -9.68
C CYS A 46 1.80 11.26 -8.83
N PRO A 47 1.71 11.21 -7.49
CA PRO A 47 2.57 12.02 -6.62
C PRO A 47 4.01 11.48 -6.65
N ALA A 48 4.98 12.36 -6.90
CA ALA A 48 6.39 12.06 -6.62
C ALA A 48 6.62 12.13 -5.10
N SER A 49 6.68 10.98 -4.45
CA SER A 49 6.74 10.85 -2.99
C SER A 49 7.89 9.94 -2.54
N THR A 50 8.08 9.80 -1.23
CA THR A 50 8.99 8.78 -0.68
C THR A 50 8.45 7.37 -0.90
N CYS A 51 9.31 6.36 -0.74
CA CYS A 51 8.89 4.95 -0.71
C CYS A 51 7.85 4.67 0.38
N LYS A 52 8.01 5.30 1.55
CA LYS A 52 7.10 5.14 2.69
C LYS A 52 5.71 5.67 2.38
N THR A 53 5.63 6.87 1.79
CA THR A 53 4.36 7.45 1.36
C THR A 53 3.73 6.63 0.23
N MET A 54 4.52 6.18 -0.75
CA MET A 54 4.01 5.33 -1.82
C MET A 54 3.49 3.99 -1.29
N TRP A 55 4.11 3.40 -0.26
CA TRP A 55 3.60 2.20 0.41
C TRP A 55 2.20 2.43 1.01
N CYS A 56 2.00 3.56 1.70
CA CYS A 56 0.67 3.93 2.19
C CYS A 56 -0.35 4.07 1.05
N TYR A 57 -0.02 4.81 -0.02
CA TYR A 57 -0.91 4.97 -1.17
C TYR A 57 -1.19 3.64 -1.89
N TRP A 58 -0.20 2.74 -1.96
CA TRP A 58 -0.33 1.45 -2.61
C TRP A 58 -1.43 0.58 -2.01
N PHE A 59 -1.49 0.55 -0.67
CA PHE A 59 -2.41 -0.32 0.07
C PHE A 59 -3.68 0.38 0.56
N ARG A 60 -3.59 1.66 0.92
CA ARG A 60 -4.67 2.41 1.57
C ARG A 60 -5.22 3.55 0.73
N GLY A 61 -4.58 3.86 -0.40
CA GLY A 61 -4.98 4.95 -1.28
C GLY A 61 -4.66 6.32 -0.71
N ASP A 62 -5.18 7.35 -1.37
CA ASP A 62 -5.03 8.75 -1.00
C ASP A 62 -6.40 9.31 -0.64
N ALA A 63 -6.67 9.38 0.67
CA ALA A 63 -7.94 9.88 1.18
C ALA A 63 -8.21 11.35 0.85
N VAL A 64 -7.15 12.17 0.70
CA VAL A 64 -7.29 13.61 0.41
C VAL A 64 -7.84 13.80 -1.00
N ASN A 65 -7.30 13.04 -1.96
CA ASN A 65 -7.75 13.07 -3.35
C ASN A 65 -8.87 12.04 -3.64
N GLN A 66 -9.35 11.33 -2.60
CA GLN A 66 -10.37 10.28 -2.69
C GLN A 66 -10.02 9.17 -3.68
N ILE A 67 -8.73 8.82 -3.75
CA ILE A 67 -8.23 7.79 -4.66
C ILE A 67 -8.06 6.50 -3.87
N GLY A 68 -8.60 5.41 -4.42
CA GLY A 68 -8.42 4.09 -3.85
C GLY A 68 -6.96 3.62 -3.83
N PRO A 69 -6.69 2.43 -3.29
CA PRO A 69 -5.35 1.85 -3.27
C PRO A 69 -4.71 1.83 -4.67
N PHE A 70 -3.51 2.40 -4.80
CA PHE A 70 -2.85 2.59 -6.11
C PHE A 70 -2.55 1.25 -6.80
N ARG A 71 -2.48 0.15 -6.04
CA ARG A 71 -2.31 -1.21 -6.59
C ARG A 71 -3.36 -1.58 -7.64
N PHE A 72 -4.56 -0.99 -7.55
CA PHE A 72 -5.68 -1.22 -8.47
C PHE A 72 -5.74 -0.25 -9.65
N LEU A 73 -4.92 0.81 -9.67
CA LEU A 73 -4.83 1.71 -10.81
C LEU A 73 -4.11 1.02 -11.96
N THR A 74 -4.64 1.17 -13.17
CA THR A 74 -4.04 0.68 -14.42
C THR A 74 -3.58 1.86 -15.28
N SER A 75 -2.88 1.60 -16.38
CA SER A 75 -2.52 2.64 -17.35
C SER A 75 -3.74 3.34 -17.96
N LEU A 76 -4.89 2.65 -18.01
CA LEU A 76 -6.16 3.24 -18.43
C LEU A 76 -6.71 4.18 -17.37
N ASP A 77 -6.41 4.01 -16.09
CA ASP A 77 -6.93 4.91 -15.05
C ASP A 77 -6.16 6.25 -14.98
N VAL A 78 -5.17 6.48 -15.86
CA VAL A 78 -4.23 7.61 -15.77
C VAL A 78 -4.02 8.29 -17.13
N SER A 79 -4.38 9.58 -17.21
CA SER A 79 -4.47 10.31 -18.48
C SER A 79 -3.11 10.69 -19.06
N ASP A 80 -2.16 11.11 -18.24
CA ASP A 80 -0.86 11.61 -18.70
C ASP A 80 0.28 10.59 -18.63
N VAL A 81 1.25 10.73 -19.55
CA VAL A 81 2.39 9.80 -19.70
C VAL A 81 3.26 9.79 -18.44
N ASN A 82 3.51 10.95 -17.85
CA ASN A 82 4.44 11.07 -16.72
C ASN A 82 3.88 10.34 -15.48
N SER A 83 2.59 10.51 -15.19
CA SER A 83 1.92 9.80 -14.10
C SER A 83 1.89 8.29 -14.33
N ARG A 84 1.69 7.83 -15.57
CA ARG A 84 1.80 6.40 -15.90
C ARG A 84 3.20 5.87 -15.60
N THR A 85 4.23 6.56 -16.08
CA THR A 85 5.63 6.19 -15.80
C THR A 85 5.93 6.17 -14.30
N LEU A 86 5.46 7.17 -13.57
CA LEU A 86 5.62 7.24 -12.11
C LEU A 86 4.90 6.10 -11.39
N LEU A 87 3.69 5.74 -11.82
CA LEU A 87 2.95 4.61 -11.26
C LEU A 87 3.65 3.28 -11.55
N ASP A 88 4.18 3.10 -12.76
CA ASP A 88 4.94 1.90 -13.15
C ASP A 88 6.23 1.74 -12.33
N ARG A 89 6.96 2.84 -12.11
CA ARG A 89 8.15 2.86 -11.23
C ARG A 89 7.76 2.53 -9.79
N GLY A 90 6.70 3.15 -9.29
CA GLY A 90 6.15 2.87 -7.96
C GLY A 90 5.80 1.39 -7.80
N ARG A 91 5.10 0.80 -8.78
CA ARG A 91 4.76 -0.63 -8.83
C ARG A 91 5.98 -1.51 -8.72
N ALA A 92 7.02 -1.25 -9.51
CA ALA A 92 8.25 -2.05 -9.49
C ALA A 92 8.95 -2.05 -8.11
N VAL A 93 8.98 -0.89 -7.43
CA VAL A 93 9.53 -0.77 -6.07
C VAL A 93 8.63 -1.50 -5.06
N MET A 94 7.31 -1.26 -5.09
CA MET A 94 6.37 -1.89 -4.16
C MET A 94 6.35 -3.40 -4.31
N ASP A 95 6.39 -3.93 -5.53
CA ASP A 95 6.47 -5.37 -5.79
C ASP A 95 7.72 -6.00 -5.17
N HIS A 96 8.87 -5.29 -5.20
CA HIS A 96 10.08 -5.77 -4.52
C HIS A 96 9.92 -5.81 -3.00
N LEU A 97 9.38 -4.75 -2.40
CA LEU A 97 9.16 -4.70 -0.96
C LEU A 97 8.17 -5.77 -0.51
N ILE A 98 7.08 -6.01 -1.26
CA ILE A 98 6.09 -7.05 -0.99
C ILE A 98 6.73 -8.44 -1.09
N ARG A 99 7.55 -8.69 -2.12
CA ARG A 99 8.29 -9.97 -2.24
C ARG A 99 9.20 -10.21 -1.04
N ILE A 100 9.91 -9.17 -0.59
CA ILE A 100 10.78 -9.25 0.60
C ILE A 100 9.97 -9.51 1.86
N ALA A 101 8.83 -8.84 2.03
CA ALA A 101 7.92 -9.02 3.16
C ALA A 101 7.47 -10.49 3.26
N ILE A 102 7.00 -11.07 2.15
CA ILE A 102 6.52 -12.44 2.09
C ILE A 102 7.67 -13.44 2.28
N ALA A 103 8.79 -13.25 1.58
CA ALA A 103 9.95 -14.14 1.69
C ALA A 103 10.57 -14.14 3.10
N SER A 104 10.45 -13.01 3.82
CA SER A 104 10.88 -12.87 5.21
C SER A 104 9.81 -13.26 6.23
N GLN A 105 8.67 -13.79 5.80
CA GLN A 105 7.53 -14.18 6.64
C GLN A 105 6.97 -13.04 7.49
N LEU A 106 7.16 -11.79 7.07
CA LEU A 106 6.56 -10.61 7.71
C LEU A 106 5.06 -10.51 7.39
N ALA A 107 4.63 -11.10 6.26
CA ALA A 107 3.23 -11.26 5.91
C ALA A 107 3.04 -12.53 5.07
N VAL A 108 1.86 -13.14 5.15
CA VAL A 108 1.53 -14.35 4.37
C VAL A 108 1.01 -14.04 2.96
N SER A 109 0.43 -12.86 2.75
CA SER A 109 -0.11 -12.42 1.46
C SER A 109 -0.18 -10.90 1.35
N LEU A 110 -0.51 -10.41 0.15
CA LEU A 110 -0.74 -9.00 -0.12
C LEU A 110 -2.02 -8.49 0.57
N GLU A 111 -3.03 -9.34 0.69
CA GLU A 111 -4.28 -9.07 1.40
C GLU A 111 -4.02 -8.91 2.91
N HIS A 112 -3.22 -9.82 3.48
CA HIS A 112 -2.80 -9.75 4.87
C HIS A 112 -2.13 -8.40 5.20
N ILE A 113 -1.24 -7.92 4.32
CA ILE A 113 -0.61 -6.59 4.49
C ILE A 113 -1.66 -5.47 4.52
N SER A 114 -2.67 -5.49 3.64
CA SER A 114 -3.71 -4.44 3.63
C SER A 114 -4.58 -4.43 4.89
N GLU A 115 -4.72 -5.57 5.56
CA GLU A 115 -5.61 -5.73 6.73
C GLU A 115 -4.91 -5.49 8.06
N MET A 116 -3.57 -5.41 8.07
CA MET A 116 -2.78 -5.18 9.28
C MET A 116 -3.12 -3.88 10.00
N ALA A 117 -2.99 -3.93 11.33
CA ALA A 117 -3.06 -2.74 12.16
C ALA A 117 -1.99 -1.72 11.73
N PRO A 118 -2.22 -0.40 11.92
CA PRO A 118 -1.29 0.63 11.46
C PRO A 118 0.17 0.43 11.92
N SER A 119 0.40 -0.02 13.16
CA SER A 119 1.76 -0.29 13.66
C SER A 119 2.44 -1.45 12.93
N GLU A 120 1.74 -2.57 12.78
CA GLU A 120 2.24 -3.77 12.09
C GLU A 120 2.49 -3.48 10.61
N PHE A 121 1.54 -2.80 9.97
CA PHE A 121 1.64 -2.38 8.57
C PHE A 121 2.90 -1.56 8.30
N MET A 122 3.23 -0.61 9.19
CA MET A 122 4.44 0.21 9.05
C MET A 122 5.70 -0.57 9.42
N ALA A 123 5.64 -1.48 10.40
CA ALA A 123 6.77 -2.34 10.74
C ALA A 123 7.15 -3.27 9.58
N VAL A 124 6.17 -3.81 8.84
CA VAL A 124 6.41 -4.59 7.61
C VAL A 124 7.14 -3.75 6.57
N PHE A 125 6.74 -2.50 6.37
CA PHE A 125 7.45 -1.59 5.48
C PHE A 125 8.89 -1.38 5.93
N ASP A 126 9.10 -0.94 7.19
CA ASP A 126 10.44 -0.57 7.68
C ASP A 126 11.41 -1.78 7.61
N LEU A 127 10.96 -2.97 8.01
CA LEU A 127 11.77 -4.20 7.94
C LEU A 127 12.03 -4.66 6.50
N SER A 128 11.03 -4.58 5.63
CA SER A 128 11.19 -4.92 4.21
C SER A 128 12.11 -3.94 3.49
N PHE A 129 12.06 -2.66 3.85
CA PHE A 129 12.91 -1.63 3.29
C PHE A 129 14.35 -1.74 3.77
N ASP A 130 14.58 -1.99 5.06
CA ASP A 130 15.92 -2.26 5.60
C ASP A 130 16.56 -3.48 4.92
N LYS A 131 15.81 -4.57 4.75
CA LYS A 131 16.26 -5.75 3.99
C LYS A 131 16.49 -5.42 2.52
N PHE A 132 15.62 -4.62 1.92
CA PHE A 132 15.76 -4.18 0.54
C PHE A 132 17.07 -3.43 0.33
N LEU A 133 17.49 -2.57 1.26
CA LEU A 133 18.76 -1.84 1.21
C LEU A 133 19.98 -2.70 1.59
N GLY A 134 19.77 -3.94 2.03
CA GLY A 134 20.85 -4.77 2.56
C GLY A 134 21.47 -4.16 3.82
N LYS A 135 20.66 -3.50 4.65
CA LYS A 135 21.14 -2.90 5.90
C LYS A 135 21.58 -4.00 6.86
N THR A 136 22.86 -4.00 7.22
CA THR A 136 23.43 -4.96 8.17
C THR A 136 23.80 -4.26 9.47
N GLY A 137 23.50 -4.86 10.62
CA GLY A 137 24.02 -4.42 11.92
C GLY A 137 23.47 -3.09 12.45
N ALA A 138 24.01 -2.68 13.60
CA ALA A 138 23.66 -1.44 14.28
C ALA A 138 24.36 -0.20 13.69
N ASP A 139 25.37 -0.39 12.84
CA ASP A 139 26.13 0.67 12.17
C ASP A 139 25.38 1.26 10.97
N GLY A 140 24.33 0.59 10.48
CA GLY A 140 23.44 1.11 9.44
C GLY A 140 24.05 1.09 8.04
N THR A 141 25.12 0.31 7.84
CA THR A 141 25.79 0.15 6.55
C THR A 141 24.88 -0.54 5.54
N LEU A 142 24.77 0.03 4.34
CA LEU A 142 23.98 -0.53 3.23
C LEU A 142 24.88 -1.40 2.35
N THR A 143 24.52 -2.67 2.19
CA THR A 143 25.34 -3.65 1.45
C THR A 143 24.81 -3.95 0.05
N ARG A 144 23.66 -3.38 -0.33
CA ARG A 144 23.09 -3.61 -1.66
C ARG A 144 23.81 -2.78 -2.71
N ASP A 145 24.13 -3.45 -3.81
CA ASP A 145 24.61 -2.82 -5.05
C ASP A 145 23.81 -1.54 -5.39
N GLY A 146 24.51 -0.43 -5.56
CA GLY A 146 23.95 0.88 -5.88
C GLY A 146 23.53 1.74 -4.67
N PHE A 147 23.52 1.18 -3.46
CA PHE A 147 23.17 1.89 -2.22
C PHE A 147 24.36 2.02 -1.25
N GLU A 148 25.54 1.47 -1.56
CA GLU A 148 26.68 1.34 -0.65
C GLU A 148 27.28 2.68 -0.22
N LYS A 149 27.04 3.73 -1.01
CA LYS A 149 27.50 5.11 -0.73
C LYS A 149 26.44 5.95 -0.03
N LEU A 150 25.25 5.42 0.17
CA LEU A 150 24.13 6.12 0.80
C LEU A 150 23.98 5.66 2.25
N ARG A 151 23.57 6.58 3.12
CA ARG A 151 23.21 6.22 4.49
C ARG A 151 21.73 5.84 4.56
N ALA A 152 21.40 4.84 5.38
CA ALA A 152 20.03 4.33 5.51
C ALA A 152 19.01 5.42 5.90
N ASP A 153 19.41 6.35 6.76
CA ASP A 153 18.60 7.50 7.17
C ASP A 153 18.24 8.41 6.00
N GLN A 154 19.17 8.62 5.07
CA GLN A 154 18.97 9.47 3.90
C GLN A 154 18.03 8.83 2.86
N VAL A 155 18.17 7.52 2.62
CA VAL A 155 17.38 6.80 1.60
C VAL A 155 15.90 6.70 1.98
N MET A 156 15.57 6.76 3.27
CA MET A 156 14.18 6.82 3.74
C MET A 156 13.43 8.07 3.27
N TYR A 157 14.15 9.15 3.00
CA TYR A 157 13.61 10.41 2.48
C TYR A 157 13.72 10.52 0.96
N ASP A 158 14.39 9.58 0.30
CA ASP A 158 14.50 9.57 -1.15
C ASP A 158 13.15 9.23 -1.79
N MET A 159 12.91 9.85 -2.94
CA MET A 159 11.73 9.57 -3.74
C MET A 159 11.81 8.15 -4.30
N TYR A 160 10.66 7.46 -4.39
CA TYR A 160 10.62 6.10 -4.96
C TYR A 160 11.14 6.06 -6.40
N GLY A 161 11.05 7.18 -7.14
CA GLY A 161 11.64 7.32 -8.46
C GLY A 161 13.16 7.18 -8.46
N SER A 162 13.85 7.78 -7.47
CA SER A 162 15.31 7.65 -7.32
C SER A 162 15.70 6.22 -6.97
N VAL A 163 14.95 5.59 -6.05
CA VAL A 163 15.16 4.18 -5.66
C VAL A 163 14.99 3.25 -6.86
N TYR A 164 13.97 3.48 -7.69
CA TYR A 164 13.77 2.73 -8.93
C TYR A 164 14.96 2.88 -9.89
N GLU A 165 15.48 4.10 -10.09
CA GLU A 165 16.61 4.32 -11.00
C GLU A 165 17.87 3.57 -10.53
N ILE A 166 18.12 3.51 -9.22
CA ILE A 166 19.22 2.70 -8.66
C ILE A 166 18.98 1.21 -8.97
N MET A 167 17.77 0.69 -8.72
CA MET A 167 17.40 -0.70 -9.04
C MET A 167 17.60 -1.02 -10.53
N ALA A 168 17.14 -0.14 -11.42
CA ALA A 168 17.19 -0.35 -12.87
C ALA A 168 18.61 -0.34 -13.42
N ARG A 169 19.49 0.52 -12.88
CA ARG A 169 20.92 0.56 -13.24
C ARG A 169 21.62 -0.75 -12.90
N GLU A 170 21.38 -1.27 -11.70
CA GLU A 170 22.02 -2.52 -11.25
C GLU A 170 21.49 -3.75 -11.97
N GLN A 171 20.20 -3.79 -12.32
CA GLN A 171 19.65 -4.86 -13.15
C GLN A 171 20.32 -4.90 -14.53
N LYS A 172 20.49 -3.74 -15.19
CA LYS A 172 21.18 -3.65 -16.48
C LYS A 172 22.64 -4.13 -16.40
N ARG A 173 23.33 -3.81 -15.30
CA ARG A 173 24.73 -4.20 -15.08
C ARG A 173 24.94 -5.71 -14.87
N LYS A 174 23.88 -6.44 -14.50
CA LYS A 174 23.90 -7.91 -14.32
C LYS A 174 23.51 -8.68 -15.59
N THR A 175 22.94 -8.01 -16.59
CA THR A 175 22.44 -8.63 -17.83
C THR A 175 23.26 -8.27 -19.07
N GLY A 176 24.11 -7.24 -18.99
CA GLY A 176 25.11 -6.90 -20.01
C GLY A 176 26.45 -7.53 -19.72
#